data_AF-A0A1M5TXF3-F1
#
_entry.id   AF-A0A1M5TXF3-F1
#
_cell.length_a   1.000
_cell.length_b   1.000
_cell.length_c   1.000
_cell.angle_alpha   90.00
_cell.angle_beta   90.00
_cell.angle_gamma   90.00
#
_symmetry.space_group_name_H-M   'P 1'
#
loop_
_entity.id
_entity.type
_entity.pdbx_description
1 polymer ?
#
loop_
_entity_poly.entity_id
_entity_poly.type
_entity_poly.pdbx_seq_one_letter_code
_entity_poly.pdbx_strand_id
1 'polypeptide(L)'
;MSNRLIISEKIAHTLIQVCQDVKEFLRLSELHAEPVKINLGLALFSEESSGGIIEFLNTENKTEFINKTQLIIKHVEMLGKHYKELIGDPGHKDKIQAQLYELKYHLQELIMEVQAI
;
A
#
# COMPACT_ATOMS: atom_id res chain seq x y z
N MET A 1 -18.90 18.87 -11.05
CA MET A 1 -18.67 18.23 -9.75
C MET A 1 -17.30 18.68 -9.25
N SER A 2 -17.15 18.98 -7.95
CA SER A 2 -15.86 19.36 -7.38
C SER A 2 -14.94 18.15 -7.38
N ASN A 3 -13.74 18.29 -7.95
CA ASN A 3 -12.73 17.23 -7.96
C ASN A 3 -11.85 17.24 -6.71
N ARG A 4 -12.21 18.07 -5.72
CA ARG A 4 -11.51 18.16 -4.43
C ARG A 4 -11.80 16.93 -3.59
N LEU A 5 -10.75 16.30 -3.07
CA LEU A 5 -10.82 15.22 -2.11
C LEU A 5 -11.39 15.74 -0.79
N ILE A 6 -12.43 15.07 -0.31
CA ILE A 6 -13.00 15.31 1.02
C ILE A 6 -12.71 14.05 1.81
N ILE A 7 -11.86 14.18 2.82
CA ILE A 7 -11.56 13.07 3.73
C ILE A 7 -12.71 12.93 4.71
N SER A 8 -13.52 11.90 4.54
CA SER A 8 -14.51 11.49 5.53
C SER A 8 -13.83 10.74 6.69
N GLU A 9 -14.55 10.56 7.80
CA GLU A 9 -14.08 9.72 8.91
C GLU A 9 -13.78 8.29 8.44
N LYS A 10 -14.59 7.76 7.53
CA LYS A 10 -14.40 6.43 6.93
C LYS A 10 -13.09 6.36 6.14
N ILE A 11 -12.84 7.33 5.26
CA ILE A 11 -11.58 7.43 4.50
C ILE A 11 -10.38 7.54 5.45
N ALA A 12 -10.48 8.35 6.50
CA ALA A 12 -9.41 8.49 7.48
C ALA A 12 -9.11 7.17 8.21
N HIS A 13 -10.16 6.41 8.57
CA HIS A 13 -10.00 5.10 9.19
C HIS A 13 -9.32 4.10 8.25
N THR A 14 -9.78 4.00 7.00
CA THR A 14 -9.20 3.13 5.97
C THR A 14 -7.73 3.49 5.68
N LEU A 15 -7.39 4.78 5.68
CA LEU A 15 -6.00 5.25 5.56
C LEU A 15 -5.11 4.76 6.72
N ILE A 16 -5.62 4.76 7.95
CA ILE A 16 -4.90 4.24 9.12
C ILE A 16 -4.64 2.74 8.95
N GLN A 17 -5.62 1.97 8.48
CA GLN A 17 -5.46 0.53 8.20
C GLN A 17 -4.39 0.29 7.14
N VAL A 18 -4.41 1.03 6.03
CA VAL A 18 -3.36 0.96 4.99
C VAL A 18 -1.97 1.24 5.59
N CYS A 19 -1.84 2.23 6.48
CA CYS A 19 -0.57 2.53 7.14
C CYS A 19 -0.11 1.38 8.05
N GLN A 20 -1.04 0.73 8.77
CA GLN A 20 -0.73 -0.42 9.63
C GLN A 20 -0.28 -1.62 8.79
N ASP A 21 -0.95 -1.89 7.67
CA ASP A 21 -0.61 -2.99 6.78
C ASP A 21 0.77 -2.85 6.17
N VAL A 22 1.11 -1.63 5.73
CA VAL A 22 2.46 -1.32 5.22
C VAL A 22 3.49 -1.60 6.30
N LYS A 23 3.25 -1.12 7.53
CA LYS A 23 4.20 -1.31 8.65
C LYS A 23 4.42 -2.79 8.93
N GLU A 24 3.35 -3.59 8.93
CA GLU A 24 3.43 -5.02 9.16
C GLU A 24 4.13 -5.75 7.99
N PHE A 25 3.84 -5.38 6.75
CA PHE A 25 4.54 -5.91 5.59
C PHE A 25 6.05 -5.64 5.67
N LEU A 26 6.46 -4.40 6.00
CA LEU A 26 7.86 -4.04 6.17
C LEU A 26 8.52 -4.90 7.26
N ARG A 27 7.88 -5.00 8.42
CA ARG A 27 8.35 -5.83 9.55
C ARG A 27 8.53 -7.29 9.16
N LEU A 28 7.60 -7.86 8.39
CA LEU A 28 7.70 -9.23 7.90
C LEU A 28 8.84 -9.36 6.88
N SER A 29 8.98 -8.40 5.95
CA SER A 29 10.00 -8.44 4.91
C SER A 29 11.45 -8.34 5.42
N GLU A 30 11.69 -7.61 6.52
CA GLU A 30 13.02 -7.45 7.12
C GLU A 30 13.58 -8.74 7.75
N LEU A 31 12.71 -9.70 8.09
CA LEU A 31 13.09 -10.96 8.76
C LEU A 31 13.83 -11.95 7.85
N HIS A 32 13.80 -11.77 6.52
CA HIS A 32 14.53 -12.61 5.58
C HIS A 32 15.54 -11.77 4.79
N ALA A 33 16.82 -12.04 5.03
CA ALA A 33 18.00 -11.37 4.47
C ALA A 33 18.22 -11.60 2.96
N GLU A 34 17.16 -11.58 2.15
CA GLU A 34 17.32 -11.34 0.71
C GLU A 34 17.24 -9.84 0.45
N PRO A 35 18.05 -9.29 -0.47
CA PRO A 35 17.97 -7.89 -0.86
C PRO A 35 16.73 -7.67 -1.75
N VAL A 36 15.54 -7.99 -1.24
CA VAL A 36 14.31 -7.29 -1.61
C VAL A 36 14.29 -5.95 -0.86
N LYS A 37 15.42 -5.22 -0.92
CA LYS A 37 15.46 -3.75 -0.81
C LYS A 37 14.77 -3.09 -2.01
N ILE A 38 14.03 -3.85 -2.82
CA ILE A 38 13.62 -3.48 -4.15
C ILE A 38 12.11 -3.22 -4.14
N ASN A 39 11.81 -1.93 -4.08
CA ASN A 39 10.65 -1.27 -4.69
C ASN A 39 9.30 -1.16 -3.98
N LEU A 40 8.95 -1.93 -2.95
CA LEU A 40 7.72 -1.57 -2.18
C LEU A 40 7.99 -0.39 -1.25
N GLY A 41 9.14 -0.41 -0.57
CA GLY A 41 9.66 0.74 0.15
C GLY A 41 9.96 1.91 -0.79
N LEU A 42 10.50 1.71 -2.00
CA LEU A 42 10.89 2.83 -2.87
C LEU A 42 9.75 3.50 -3.66
N ALA A 43 8.67 2.79 -3.98
CA ALA A 43 7.55 3.40 -4.73
C ALA A 43 6.58 4.18 -3.84
N LEU A 44 6.59 3.92 -2.52
CA LEU A 44 5.70 4.58 -1.55
C LEU A 44 6.44 5.32 -0.41
N PHE A 45 7.69 4.96 -0.11
CA PHE A 45 8.35 5.20 1.18
C PHE A 45 9.90 5.29 1.15
N SER A 46 10.55 5.66 0.04
CA SER A 46 12.02 5.71 0.04
C SER A 46 12.51 6.74 1.06
N GLU A 47 13.59 6.49 1.78
CA GLU A 47 14.15 7.48 2.73
C GLU A 47 14.70 8.75 2.04
N GLU A 48 14.83 8.77 0.71
CA GLU A 48 15.03 10.01 -0.07
C GLU A 48 13.72 10.82 -0.22
N SER A 49 12.59 10.21 0.11
CA SER A 49 11.25 10.75 0.08
C SER A 49 10.49 10.39 1.36
N SER A 50 10.91 10.99 2.48
CA SER A 50 9.99 11.32 3.59
C SER A 50 8.73 12.08 3.14
N GLY A 51 8.59 12.41 1.85
CA GLY A 51 7.41 12.94 1.19
C GLY A 51 6.43 11.93 0.58
N GLY A 52 6.71 10.62 0.41
CA GLY A 52 5.84 9.73 -0.39
C GLY A 52 4.43 9.50 0.19
N ILE A 53 4.34 8.99 1.42
CA ILE A 53 3.04 8.87 2.11
C ILE A 53 2.44 10.24 2.43
N ILE A 54 3.28 11.23 2.71
CA ILE A 54 2.83 12.59 3.00
C ILE A 54 2.19 13.20 1.76
N GLU A 55 2.76 13.00 0.57
CA GLU A 55 2.23 13.45 -0.72
C GLU A 55 0.96 12.69 -1.10
N PHE A 56 0.90 11.39 -0.81
CA PHE A 56 -0.32 10.60 -0.95
C PHE A 56 -1.45 11.15 -0.06
N LEU A 57 -1.17 11.40 1.22
CA LEU A 57 -2.12 11.98 2.19
C LEU A 57 -2.48 13.43 1.87
N ASN A 58 -1.56 14.20 1.28
CA ASN A 58 -1.76 15.60 0.89
C ASN A 58 -2.39 15.75 -0.50
N THR A 59 -2.74 14.67 -1.19
CA THR A 59 -3.35 14.74 -2.51
C THR A 59 -4.77 15.31 -2.38
N GLU A 60 -4.97 16.57 -2.77
CA GLU A 60 -6.28 17.24 -2.67
C GLU A 60 -7.22 16.93 -3.84
N ASN A 61 -6.77 16.18 -4.84
CA ASN A 61 -7.53 15.85 -6.04
C ASN A 61 -8.00 14.39 -6.02
N LYS A 62 -9.32 14.15 -6.12
CA LYS A 62 -9.91 12.80 -6.10
C LYS A 62 -9.36 11.89 -7.19
N THR A 63 -9.26 12.39 -8.43
CA THR A 63 -8.75 11.61 -9.57
C THR A 63 -7.29 11.23 -9.37
N GLU A 64 -6.47 12.18 -8.93
CA GLU A 64 -5.05 11.93 -8.64
C GLU A 64 -4.88 10.92 -7.51
N PHE A 65 -5.67 11.05 -6.44
CA PHE A 65 -5.65 10.13 -5.31
C PHE A 65 -6.04 8.71 -5.72
N ILE A 66 -7.10 8.54 -6.52
CA ILE A 66 -7.52 7.24 -7.07
C ILE A 66 -6.41 6.66 -7.96
N ASN A 67 -5.83 7.46 -8.85
CA ASN A 67 -4.76 7.01 -9.76
C ASN A 67 -3.52 6.55 -8.98
N LYS A 68 -3.11 7.31 -7.96
CA LYS A 68 -2.01 6.93 -7.05
C LYS A 68 -2.35 5.64 -6.31
N THR A 69 -3.56 5.50 -5.77
CA THR A 69 -4.01 4.29 -5.08
C THR A 69 -4.01 3.05 -6.00
N GLN A 70 -4.48 3.20 -7.25
CA GLN A 70 -4.43 2.13 -8.24
C GLN A 70 -3.01 1.73 -8.62
N LEU A 71 -2.09 2.70 -8.70
CA LEU A 71 -0.68 2.43 -8.93
C LEU A 71 -0.09 1.60 -7.79
N ILE A 72 -0.46 1.90 -6.54
CA ILE A 72 -0.03 1.12 -5.37
C ILE A 72 -0.56 -0.32 -5.47
N ILE A 73 -1.85 -0.50 -5.77
CA ILE A 73 -2.46 -1.84 -5.90
C ILE A 73 -1.67 -2.69 -6.91
N LYS A 74 -1.29 -2.12 -8.07
CA LYS A 74 -0.47 -2.82 -9.06
C LYS A 74 0.89 -3.25 -8.50
N HIS A 75 1.54 -2.40 -7.70
CA HIS A 75 2.79 -2.77 -7.03
C HIS A 75 2.61 -3.90 -6.02
N VAL A 76 1.57 -3.84 -5.19
CA VAL A 76 1.23 -4.89 -4.22
C VAL A 76 0.99 -6.23 -4.94
N GLU A 77 0.30 -6.23 -6.08
CA GLU A 77 0.11 -7.43 -6.90
C GLU A 77 1.42 -7.99 -7.48
N MET A 78 2.31 -7.12 -7.96
CA MET A 78 3.63 -7.55 -8.45
C MET A 78 4.45 -8.20 -7.34
N LEU A 79 4.39 -7.66 -6.13
CA LEU A 79 5.13 -8.21 -4.99
C LEU A 79 4.50 -9.48 -4.46
N GLY A 80 3.17 -9.60 -4.47
CA GLY A 80 2.49 -10.87 -4.18
C GLY A 80 2.96 -12.00 -5.11
N LYS A 81 3.14 -11.72 -6.41
CA LYS A 81 3.71 -12.69 -7.37
C LYS A 81 5.16 -13.00 -7.05
N HIS A 82 5.98 -11.98 -6.79
CA HIS A 82 7.39 -12.16 -6.46
C HIS A 82 7.58 -13.06 -5.23
N TYR A 83 6.89 -12.78 -4.12
CA TYR A 83 7.00 -13.60 -2.90
C TYR A 83 6.43 -15.01 -3.05
N LYS A 84 5.52 -15.24 -4.00
CA LYS A 84 5.05 -16.59 -4.37
C LYS A 84 6.11 -17.40 -5.10
N GLU A 85 6.96 -16.75 -5.88
CA GLU A 85 7.99 -17.38 -6.71
C GLU A 85 9.33 -17.56 -5.97
N LEU A 86 9.57 -16.78 -4.91
CA LEU A 86 10.78 -16.93 -4.08
C LEU A 86 10.91 -18.34 -3.51
N ILE A 87 12.14 -18.84 -3.36
CA ILE A 87 12.46 -20.09 -2.68
C ILE A 87 12.87 -19.74 -1.24
N GLY A 88 12.27 -20.37 -0.22
CA GLY A 88 12.37 -19.92 1.17
C GLY A 88 11.28 -20.55 2.05
N ASP A 89 11.25 -20.19 3.35
CA ASP A 89 10.33 -20.74 4.34
C ASP A 89 8.85 -20.54 3.92
N PRO A 90 8.08 -21.62 3.68
CA PRO A 90 6.66 -21.54 3.30
C PRO A 90 5.82 -20.75 4.31
N GLY A 91 6.04 -20.95 5.61
CA GLY A 91 5.21 -20.34 6.64
C GLY A 91 5.41 -18.82 6.75
N HIS A 92 6.58 -18.32 6.36
CA HIS A 92 6.87 -16.90 6.30
C HIS A 92 6.27 -16.25 5.03
N LYS A 93 6.35 -16.95 3.89
CA LYS A 93 5.76 -16.49 2.62
C LYS A 93 4.25 -16.35 2.73
N ASP A 94 3.58 -17.32 3.35
CA ASP A 94 2.13 -17.28 3.54
C ASP A 94 1.71 -16.05 4.35
N LYS A 95 2.51 -15.66 5.36
CA LYS A 95 2.27 -14.43 6.14
C LYS A 95 2.45 -13.17 5.32
N ILE A 96 3.51 -13.08 4.51
CA ILE A 96 3.72 -11.94 3.62
C ILE A 96 2.58 -11.85 2.58
N GLN A 97 2.18 -12.98 1.99
CA GLN A 97 1.09 -13.01 1.03
C GLN A 97 -0.25 -12.60 1.65
N ALA A 98 -0.55 -13.09 2.85
CA ALA A 98 -1.73 -12.66 3.59
C ALA A 98 -1.69 -11.14 3.85
N GLN A 99 -0.55 -10.61 4.30
CA GLN A 99 -0.43 -9.17 4.57
C GLN A 99 -0.55 -8.31 3.30
N LEU A 100 -0.02 -8.77 2.17
CA LEU A 100 -0.18 -8.10 0.87
C LEU A 100 -1.64 -8.16 0.38
N TYR A 101 -2.38 -9.23 0.71
CA TYR A 101 -3.79 -9.34 0.41
C TYR A 101 -4.62 -8.33 1.23
N GLU A 102 -4.37 -8.22 2.53
CA GLU A 102 -5.02 -7.22 3.41
C GLU A 102 -4.73 -5.79 2.93
N LEU A 103 -3.46 -5.48 2.62
CA LEU A 103 -3.08 -4.18 2.08
C LEU A 103 -3.84 -3.86 0.79
N LYS A 104 -3.91 -4.82 -0.14
CA LYS A 104 -4.67 -4.66 -1.39
C LYS A 104 -6.15 -4.41 -1.11
N TYR A 105 -6.73 -5.13 -0.17
CA TYR A 105 -8.14 -5.00 0.20
C TYR A 105 -8.44 -3.58 0.71
N HIS A 106 -7.69 -3.07 1.70
CA HIS A 106 -7.92 -1.72 2.23
C HIS A 106 -7.67 -0.62 1.17
N LEU A 107 -6.70 -0.80 0.26
CA LEU A 107 -6.51 0.13 -0.87
C LEU A 107 -7.70 0.15 -1.84
N GLN A 108 -8.36 -1.01 -2.05
CA GLN A 108 -9.57 -1.09 -2.88
C GLN A 108 -10.76 -0.43 -2.19
N GLU A 109 -10.94 -0.63 -0.88
CA GLU A 109 -11.94 0.08 -0.09
C GLU A 109 -11.75 1.59 -0.16
N LEU A 110 -10.51 2.05 -0.06
CA LEU A 110 -10.17 3.47 -0.14
C LEU A 110 -10.59 4.11 -1.47
N ILE A 111 -10.43 3.40 -2.60
CA ILE A 111 -10.94 3.86 -3.91
C ILE A 111 -12.46 3.94 -3.91
N MET A 112 -13.14 2.90 -3.41
CA MET A 112 -14.60 2.83 -3.37
C MET A 112 -15.19 3.97 -2.54
N GLU A 113 -14.56 4.27 -1.40
CA GLU A 113 -14.99 5.35 -0.51
C GLU A 113 -14.81 6.72 -1.14
N VAL A 114 -13.69 6.97 -1.82
CA VAL A 114 -13.47 8.25 -2.51
C VAL A 114 -14.42 8.44 -3.70
N GLN A 115 -14.80 7.37 -4.39
CA GLN A 115 -15.76 7.41 -5.50
C GLN A 115 -17.22 7.60 -5.07
N ALA A 116 -17.56 7.26 -3.82
CA ALA A 116 -18.90 7.37 -3.28
C ALA A 116 -19.29 8.80 -2.83
N ILE A 117 -18.34 9.74 -2.84
CA ILE A 117 -18.48 11.15 -2.41
C ILE A 117 -18.32 12.06 -3.62
#